data_AF-A0A8J9X503-F1
#
_entry.id   AF-A0A8J9X503-F1
#
_cell.length_a   1.000
_cell.length_b   1.000
_cell.length_c   1.000
_cell.angle_alpha   90.00
_cell.angle_beta   90.00
_cell.angle_gamma   90.00
#
_symmetry.space_group_name_H-M   'P 1'
#
loop_
_entity.id
_entity.type
_entity.pdbx_description
1 polymer ?
#
loop_
_entity_poly.entity_id
_entity_poly.type
_entity_poly.pdbx_seq_one_letter_code
_entity_poly.pdbx_strand_id
1 'polypeptide(L)'
;INLPFLLNRYLQESGFVHSAFSFAHESMLGRTGLRSADKALPPGALISFLQKGLQYVGIEERLRHDSTGGRKAATETEGDFSLLSPLT
;
A
#
# COMPACT_ATOMS: atom_id res chain seq x y z
N ILE A 1 -7.79 7.27 -5.63
CA ILE A 1 -6.42 6.72 -5.79
C ILE A 1 -6.40 5.92 -7.10
N ASN A 2 -5.38 6.00 -7.95
CA ASN A 2 -5.31 5.20 -9.17
C ASN A 2 -4.07 4.31 -9.11
N LEU A 3 -4.28 2.98 -9.10
CA LEU A 3 -3.22 2.00 -8.87
C LEU A 3 -2.10 2.07 -9.93
N PRO A 4 -2.40 2.10 -11.25
CA PRO A 4 -1.38 2.31 -12.28
C PRO A 4 -0.47 3.52 -12.03
N PHE A 5 -1.02 4.67 -11.59
CA PHE A 5 -0.20 5.84 -11.25
C PHE A 5 0.70 5.60 -10.03
N LEU A 6 0.17 4.98 -8.98
CA LEU A 6 0.96 4.65 -7.79
C LEU A 6 2.10 3.69 -8.12
N LEU A 7 1.84 2.70 -8.96
CA LEU A 7 2.84 1.73 -9.40
C LEU A 7 3.92 2.40 -10.25
N ASN A 8 3.53 3.19 -11.25
CA ASN A 8 4.48 3.92 -12.08
C ASN A 8 5.34 4.90 -11.27
N ARG A 9 4.74 5.56 -10.27
CA ARG A 9 5.45 6.45 -9.35
C ARG A 9 6.44 5.68 -8.46
N TYR A 10 6.04 4.54 -7.93
CA TYR A 10 6.92 3.66 -7.17
C TYR A 10 8.11 3.14 -7.98
N LEU A 11 7.88 2.74 -9.24
CA LEU A 11 8.96 2.29 -10.13
C LEU A 11 9.98 3.42 -10.37
N GLN A 12 9.52 4.65 -10.56
CA GLN A 12 10.39 5.83 -10.68
C GLN A 12 11.16 6.12 -9.37
N GLU A 13 10.47 6.13 -8.24
CA GLU A 13 11.07 6.40 -6.91
C GLU A 13 12.09 5.33 -6.50
N SER A 14 11.90 4.08 -6.96
CA SER A 14 12.81 2.96 -6.67
C SER A 14 13.95 2.83 -7.68
N GLY A 15 13.99 3.67 -8.73
CA GLY A 15 15.04 3.64 -9.76
C GLY A 15 14.86 2.57 -10.85
N PHE A 16 13.70 1.93 -10.96
CA PHE A 16 13.39 0.95 -12.02
C PHE A 16 13.00 1.64 -13.33
N VAL A 17 13.94 2.39 -13.91
CA VAL A 17 13.71 3.30 -15.06
C VAL A 17 13.14 2.56 -16.28
N HIS A 18 13.71 1.41 -16.66
CA HIS A 18 13.24 0.64 -17.80
C HIS A 18 11.83 0.06 -17.58
N SER A 19 11.56 -0.44 -16.37
CA SER A 19 10.25 -0.96 -16.00
C SER A 19 9.20 0.15 -15.98
N ALA A 20 9.53 1.32 -15.43
CA ALA A 20 8.65 2.49 -15.44
C ALA A 20 8.32 2.93 -16.87
N PHE A 21 9.32 2.95 -17.76
CA PHE A 21 9.13 3.29 -19.17
C PHE A 21 8.18 2.33 -19.88
N SER A 22 8.46 1.02 -19.83
CA SER A 22 7.62 0.01 -20.48
C SER A 22 6.20 0.01 -19.90
N PHE A 23 6.10 0.07 -18.56
CA PHE A 23 4.82 0.10 -17.88
C PHE A 23 3.98 1.31 -18.25
N ALA A 24 4.57 2.52 -18.27
CA ALA A 24 3.84 3.74 -18.64
C ALA A 24 3.26 3.70 -20.06
N HIS A 25 3.95 3.03 -20.98
CA HIS A 25 3.48 2.79 -22.34
C HIS A 25 2.36 1.75 -22.40
N GLU A 26 2.57 0.58 -21.80
CA GLU A 26 1.61 -0.54 -21.82
C GLU A 26 0.30 -0.19 -21.09
N SER A 27 0.39 0.55 -19.99
CA SER A 27 -0.77 0.96 -19.19
C SER A 27 -1.45 2.24 -19.70
N MET A 28 -0.98 2.81 -20.82
CA MET A 28 -1.52 4.02 -21.44
C MET A 28 -1.63 5.24 -20.51
N LEU A 29 -0.77 5.35 -19.49
CA LEU A 29 -0.84 6.41 -18.47
C LEU A 29 -0.85 7.82 -19.07
N GLY A 30 -0.05 8.04 -20.12
CA GLY A 30 0.03 9.33 -20.82
C GLY A 30 -1.23 9.75 -21.58
N ARG A 31 -2.16 8.82 -21.86
CA ARG A 31 -3.44 9.08 -22.55
C ARG A 31 -4.60 9.26 -21.58
N THR A 32 -4.44 8.83 -20.33
CA THR A 32 -5.42 9.14 -19.30
C THR A 32 -5.33 10.63 -18.99
N GLY A 33 -6.46 11.36 -19.02
CA GLY A 33 -6.53 12.81 -18.73
C GLY A 33 -6.14 13.20 -17.29
N LEU A 34 -5.46 12.30 -16.58
CA LEU A 34 -5.12 12.35 -15.17
C LEU A 34 -3.64 12.71 -14.96
N ARG A 35 -2.99 13.35 -15.94
CA ARG A 35 -1.60 13.85 -15.83
C ARG A 35 -1.42 14.81 -14.65
N SER A 36 -2.49 15.49 -14.23
CA SER A 36 -2.48 16.37 -13.06
C SER A 36 -2.40 15.63 -11.72
N ALA A 37 -2.81 14.36 -11.64
CA ALA A 37 -2.76 13.60 -10.39
C ALA A 37 -1.34 13.12 -10.04
N ASP A 38 -0.46 12.94 -11.02
CA ASP A 38 0.95 12.56 -10.80
C ASP A 38 1.68 13.61 -9.95
N LYS A 39 1.44 14.90 -10.27
CA LYS A 39 2.03 16.04 -9.53
C LYS A 39 1.53 16.16 -8.08
N ALA A 40 0.37 15.58 -7.76
CA ALA A 40 -0.21 15.63 -6.42
C ALA A 40 0.22 14.46 -5.54
N LEU A 41 0.90 13.45 -6.08
CA LEU A 41 1.29 12.26 -5.34
C LEU A 41 2.54 12.54 -4.48
N PRO A 42 2.44 12.41 -3.14
CA PRO A 42 3.60 12.53 -2.27
C PRO A 42 4.59 11.38 -2.50
N PRO A 43 5.88 11.55 -2.17
CA PRO A 43 6.85 10.46 -2.18
C PRO A 43 6.39 9.27 -1.35
N GLY A 44 6.59 8.05 -1.84
CA GLY A 44 6.21 6.84 -1.12
C GLY A 44 4.70 6.62 -1.01
N ALA A 45 3.89 7.25 -1.87
CA ALA A 45 2.43 7.13 -1.82
C ALA A 45 1.94 5.68 -1.93
N LEU A 46 2.55 4.85 -2.80
CA LEU A 46 2.18 3.43 -2.93
C LEU A 46 2.48 2.66 -1.64
N ILE A 47 3.68 2.85 -1.09
CA ILE A 47 4.14 2.18 0.13
C ILE A 47 3.24 2.58 1.29
N SER A 48 2.96 3.87 1.45
CA SER A 48 2.06 4.41 2.47
C SER A 48 0.64 3.84 2.35
N PHE A 49 0.14 3.70 1.11
CA PHE A 49 -1.17 3.11 0.86
C PHE A 49 -1.20 1.64 1.28
N LEU A 50 -0.19 0.86 0.91
CA LEU A 50 -0.09 -0.56 1.30
C LEU A 50 0.05 -0.72 2.82
N GLN A 51 0.90 0.08 3.46
CA GLN A 51 1.07 0.07 4.92
C GLN A 51 -0.24 0.38 5.65
N LYS A 52 -0.97 1.41 5.21
CA LYS A 52 -2.29 1.74 5.78
C LYS A 52 -3.33 0.66 5.49
N GLY A 53 -3.29 0.04 4.32
CA GLY A 53 -4.17 -1.09 3.97
C GLY A 53 -3.94 -2.29 4.89
N LEU A 54 -2.69 -2.63 5.17
CA LEU A 54 -2.35 -3.71 6.10
C LEU A 54 -2.79 -3.39 7.53
N GLN A 55 -2.57 -2.16 8.00
CA GLN A 55 -3.06 -1.70 9.30
C GLN A 55 -4.59 -1.77 9.39
N TYR A 56 -5.29 -1.38 8.32
CA TYR A 56 -6.75 -1.43 8.24
C TYR A 56 -7.26 -2.87 8.42
N VAL A 57 -6.66 -3.85 7.73
CA VAL A 57 -7.01 -5.27 7.89
C VAL A 57 -6.80 -5.74 9.34
N GLY A 58 -5.68 -5.35 9.97
CA GLY A 58 -5.43 -5.69 11.37
C GLY A 58 -6.46 -5.09 12.35
N ILE A 59 -6.94 -3.87 12.08
CA ILE A 59 -7.99 -3.21 12.86
C ILE A 59 -9.35 -3.90 12.62
N GLU A 60 -9.69 -4.23 11.38
CA GLU A 60 -10.93 -4.93 11.05
C GLU A 60 -11.04 -6.27 11.78
N GLU A 61 -9.95 -7.04 11.85
CA GLU A 61 -9.93 -8.31 12.56
C GLU A 61 -10.10 -8.13 14.07
N ARG A 62 -9.41 -7.15 14.67
CA ARG A 62 -9.56 -6.82 16.09
C ARG A 62 -10.98 -6.38 16.43
N LEU A 63 -11.56 -5.50 15.61
CA LEU A 63 -12.94 -5.04 15.78
C LEU A 63 -13.94 -6.19 15.64
N ARG A 64 -13.72 -7.09 14.67
CA ARG A 64 -14.53 -8.28 14.47
C ARG A 64 -14.50 -9.17 15.72
N HIS A 65 -13.31 -9.47 16.24
CA HIS A 65 -13.13 -10.25 17.47
C HIS A 65 -13.85 -9.61 18.68
N ASP A 66 -13.70 -8.29 18.87
CA ASP A 66 -14.34 -7.56 19.97
C ASP A 66 -15.88 -7.53 19.83
N SER A 67 -16.41 -7.38 18.61
CA SER A 67 -17.86 -7.32 18.33
C SER A 67 -18.59 -8.67 18.55
N THR A 68 -17.90 -9.80 18.38
CA THR A 68 -18.43 -11.14 18.69
C THR A 68 -18.43 -11.49 20.19
N GLY A 69 -18.00 -10.56 21.05
CA GLY A 69 -18.17 -10.69 22.50
C GLY A 69 -17.31 -11.78 23.13
N GLY A 70 -16.02 -11.51 23.33
CA GLY A 70 -15.23 -11.99 24.45
C GLY A 70 -15.36 -13.48 24.84
N ARG A 71 -15.57 -14.40 23.89
CA ARG A 71 -15.55 -15.83 24.17
C ARG A 71 -14.56 -16.54 23.26
N LYS A 72 -13.34 -16.57 23.81
CA LYS A 72 -12.31 -17.58 23.64
C LYS A 72 -11.74 -17.73 22.23
N ALA A 73 -10.63 -17.05 22.00
CA ALA A 73 -9.53 -17.57 21.21
C ALA A 73 -8.23 -16.91 21.68
N ALA A 74 -7.75 -17.34 22.85
CA ALA A 74 -6.32 -17.30 23.11
C ALA A 74 -5.69 -18.29 22.12
N THR A 75 -5.46 -17.85 20.89
CA THR A 75 -4.72 -18.60 19.88
C THR A 75 -3.81 -17.61 19.18
N GLU A 76 -2.65 -17.42 19.82
CA GLU A 76 -1.35 -17.38 19.16
C GLU A 76 -1.29 -16.61 17.83
N THR A 77 -1.19 -15.28 17.89
CA THR A 77 -0.56 -14.49 16.82
C THR A 77 0.16 -13.27 17.41
N GLU A 78 0.95 -13.46 18.47
CA GLU A 78 1.88 -12.42 18.97
C GLU A 78 3.09 -12.21 18.03
N GLY A 79 3.21 -12.96 16.93
CA GLY A 79 4.43 -13.03 16.13
C GLY A 79 4.53 -12.19 14.86
N ASP A 80 3.47 -11.53 14.36
CA ASP A 80 3.45 -11.19 12.91
C ASP A 80 3.68 -9.72 12.52
N PHE A 81 4.00 -8.84 13.47
CA PHE A 81 4.27 -7.41 13.17
C PHE A 81 5.58 -6.85 13.73
N SER A 82 6.39 -7.68 14.40
CA SER A 82 7.71 -7.28 14.90
C SER A 82 8.64 -6.82 13.77
N LEU A 83 8.44 -7.32 12.55
CA LEU A 83 9.19 -6.95 11.34
C LEU A 83 8.95 -5.50 10.86
N LEU A 84 7.89 -4.83 11.35
CA LEU A 84 7.63 -3.42 11.05
C LEU A 84 8.11 -2.48 12.16
N SER A 85 8.72 -3.02 13.23
CA SER A 85 9.32 -2.16 14.24
C SER A 85 10.53 -1.44 13.62
N PRO A 86 10.60 -0.10 13.71
CA PRO A 86 11.76 0.63 13.22
C PRO A 86 13.00 0.20 14.01
N LEU A 87 14.09 -0.11 13.31
CA LEU A 87 15.38 -0.45 13.91
C LEU A 87 15.88 0.78 14.69
N THR A 88 15.77 0.76 16.01
CA THR A 88 16.43 1.72 16.91
C THR A 88 17.91 1.40 17.04
#